data_AF-A0A4P5Y468-F1
#
_entry.id   AF-A0A4P5Y468-F1
#
_cell.length_a   1.000
_cell.length_b   1.000
_cell.length_c   1.000
_cell.angle_alpha   90.00
_cell.angle_beta   90.00
_cell.angle_gamma   90.00
#
_symmetry.space_group_name_H-M   'P 1'
#
loop_
_entity.id
_entity.type
_entity.pdbx_description
1 polymer ?
#
loop_
_entity_poly.entity_id
_entity_poly.type
_entity_poly.pdbx_seq_one_letter_code
_entity_poly.pdbx_strand_id
1 'polypeptide(L)'
;MTEEAGLFGLLTEQLIVVATVAGAVAAMPALLEWLAERRRRREFLALSLDELDLRSRAVRSAGLEPLLSENADLIDAIRSPARYPQAATTGNEILILGVPMSGRKSLALRLAQEAGIQRALVLHNAANVDALAWSRDRIHRVRGVTWLLLIPNLDRVFARADDDEVVAQLEALVEAASEQRNIVVIATADSLVPDSTLDNLFGIKLLMPGTASVLPRTPPRSADALAYHRAVAEHYVKRFGEHQVQFSGIDGLDRDAFITRLLSLVSNPAEIEDICTLCLNAAIFRSHHGGHRTIDTGIVDRALARTLVGVSAME
;
A
#
# COMPACT_ATOMS: atom_id res chain seq x y z
N MET A 1 -46.95 -33.30 59.81
CA MET A 1 -46.89 -32.41 58.62
C MET A 1 -45.49 -31.88 58.32
N THR A 2 -44.42 -32.41 58.93
CA THR A 2 -43.04 -31.90 58.76
C THR A 2 -42.12 -32.79 57.91
N GLU A 3 -42.45 -34.07 57.71
CA GLU A 3 -41.62 -34.99 56.90
C GLU A 3 -41.85 -34.87 55.39
N GLU A 4 -43.10 -34.68 54.94
CA GLU A 4 -43.38 -34.51 53.50
C GLU A 4 -42.76 -33.22 52.94
N ALA A 5 -42.76 -32.12 53.70
CA ALA A 5 -42.14 -30.87 53.29
C ALA A 5 -40.61 -30.97 53.11
N GLY A 6 -39.94 -31.81 53.91
CA GLY A 6 -38.51 -32.08 53.78
C GLY A 6 -38.17 -32.95 52.56
N LEU A 7 -39.02 -33.93 52.25
CA LEU A 7 -38.85 -34.81 51.09
C LEU A 7 -39.04 -34.06 49.76
N PHE A 8 -40.03 -33.18 49.69
CA PHE A 8 -40.27 -32.32 48.51
C PHE A 8 -39.13 -31.30 48.30
N GLY A 9 -38.55 -30.75 49.37
CA GLY A 9 -37.38 -29.87 49.28
C GLY A 9 -36.16 -30.57 48.69
N LEU A 10 -35.84 -31.77 49.21
CA LEU A 10 -34.73 -32.61 48.73
C LEU A 10 -34.91 -33.04 47.27
N LEU A 11 -36.12 -33.44 46.88
CA LEU A 11 -36.42 -33.79 45.48
C LEU A 11 -36.26 -32.60 44.55
N THR A 12 -36.69 -31.40 44.97
CA THR A 12 -36.58 -30.18 44.16
C THR A 12 -35.12 -29.76 43.99
N GLU A 13 -34.31 -29.82 45.05
CA GLU A 13 -32.86 -29.58 44.97
C GLU A 13 -32.16 -30.58 44.04
N GLN A 14 -32.47 -31.87 44.17
CA GLN A 14 -31.90 -32.89 43.29
C GLN A 14 -32.28 -32.67 41.82
N LEU A 15 -33.51 -32.26 41.55
CA LEU A 15 -34.00 -32.01 40.20
C LEU A 15 -33.35 -30.76 39.59
N ILE A 16 -33.12 -29.72 40.38
CA ILE A 16 -32.37 -28.52 39.96
C ILE A 16 -30.91 -28.89 39.65
N VAL A 17 -30.26 -29.70 40.49
CA VAL A 17 -28.87 -30.15 40.24
C VAL A 17 -28.79 -30.95 38.94
N VAL A 18 -29.69 -31.92 38.75
CA VAL A 18 -29.73 -32.74 37.52
C VAL A 18 -30.02 -31.89 36.29
N ALA A 19 -30.98 -30.97 36.35
CA ALA A 19 -31.29 -30.06 35.26
C ALA A 19 -30.09 -29.15 34.91
N THR A 20 -29.36 -28.67 35.92
CA THR A 20 -28.16 -27.83 35.73
C THR A 20 -27.02 -28.63 35.09
N VAL A 21 -26.79 -29.86 35.55
CA VAL A 21 -25.78 -30.77 34.96
C VAL A 21 -26.15 -31.13 33.52
N ALA A 22 -27.41 -31.50 33.26
CA ALA A 22 -27.89 -31.81 31.93
C ALA A 22 -27.78 -30.60 30.98
N GLY A 23 -28.11 -29.40 31.45
CA GLY A 23 -27.94 -28.16 30.70
C GLY A 23 -26.47 -27.84 30.38
N ALA A 24 -25.56 -28.04 31.34
CA ALA A 24 -24.13 -27.86 31.13
C ALA A 24 -23.56 -28.88 30.12
N VAL A 25 -23.97 -30.15 30.22
CA VAL A 25 -23.58 -31.22 29.28
C VAL A 25 -24.16 -30.95 27.88
N ALA A 26 -25.38 -30.46 27.78
CA ALA A 26 -26.00 -30.10 26.51
C ALA A 26 -25.35 -28.88 25.83
N ALA A 27 -24.82 -27.93 26.61
CA ALA A 27 -24.11 -26.75 26.10
C ALA A 27 -22.64 -27.03 25.73
N MET A 28 -22.05 -28.10 26.26
CA MET A 28 -20.64 -28.47 26.01
C MET A 28 -20.28 -28.62 24.52
N PRO A 29 -21.08 -29.30 23.66
CA PRO A 29 -20.75 -29.41 22.24
C PRO A 29 -20.63 -28.06 21.54
N ALA A 30 -21.57 -27.14 21.78
CA ALA A 30 -21.55 -25.80 21.19
C ALA A 30 -20.36 -24.97 21.71
N LEU A 31 -20.02 -25.10 23.00
CA LEU A 31 -18.84 -24.45 23.57
C LEU A 31 -17.54 -25.00 22.96
N LEU A 32 -17.45 -26.32 22.77
CA LEU A 32 -16.29 -26.97 22.16
C LEU A 32 -16.13 -26.57 20.68
N GLU A 33 -17.23 -26.50 19.94
CA GLU A 33 -17.23 -26.00 18.56
C GLU A 33 -16.78 -24.54 18.50
N TRP A 34 -17.30 -23.68 19.38
CA TRP A 34 -16.87 -22.29 19.47
C TRP A 34 -15.39 -22.16 19.86
N LEU A 35 -14.89 -22.96 20.80
CA LEU A 35 -13.48 -22.97 21.20
C LEU A 35 -12.58 -23.46 20.05
N ALA A 36 -13.00 -24.50 19.33
CA ALA A 36 -12.28 -25.03 18.19
C ALA A 36 -12.22 -24.01 17.05
N GLU A 37 -13.34 -23.36 16.74
CA GLU A 37 -13.44 -22.31 15.74
C GLU A 37 -12.57 -21.10 16.12
N ARG A 38 -12.66 -20.65 17.39
CA ARG A 38 -11.81 -19.56 17.90
C ARG A 38 -10.32 -19.90 17.82
N ARG A 39 -9.96 -21.16 18.08
CA ARG A 39 -8.57 -21.63 17.96
C ARG A 39 -8.13 -21.65 16.49
N ARG A 40 -8.94 -22.19 15.58
CA ARG A 40 -8.66 -22.20 14.14
C ARG A 40 -8.47 -20.80 13.60
N ARG A 41 -9.35 -19.85 13.94
CA ARG A 41 -9.21 -18.44 13.52
C ARG A 41 -7.91 -17.81 14.01
N ARG A 42 -7.50 -18.08 15.26
CA ARG A 42 -6.22 -17.60 15.79
C ARG A 42 -5.02 -18.20 15.07
N GLU A 43 -5.05 -19.51 14.82
CA GLU A 43 -3.99 -20.20 14.08
C GLU A 43 -3.90 -19.69 12.63
N PHE A 44 -5.04 -19.49 11.98
CA PHE A 44 -5.11 -18.98 10.61
C PHE A 44 -4.61 -17.54 10.52
N LEU A 45 -4.98 -16.68 11.48
CA LEU A 45 -4.48 -15.31 11.58
C LEU A 45 -2.97 -15.27 11.80
N ALA A 46 -2.43 -16.15 12.65
CA ALA A 46 -0.99 -16.26 12.90
C ALA A 46 -0.19 -16.73 11.67
N LEU A 47 -0.83 -17.46 10.74
CA LEU A 47 -0.21 -17.84 9.46
C LEU A 47 -0.33 -16.76 8.40
N SER A 48 -1.35 -15.90 8.51
CA SER A 48 -1.62 -14.81 7.56
C SER A 48 -0.81 -13.54 7.82
N LEU A 49 -0.33 -13.31 9.05
CA LEU A 49 0.23 -12.03 9.49
C LEU A 49 1.51 -12.19 10.31
N ASP A 50 2.50 -11.34 10.04
CA ASP A 50 3.68 -11.18 10.88
C ASP A 50 3.88 -9.70 11.27
N GLU A 51 4.07 -9.43 12.56
CA GLU A 51 4.66 -8.16 13.01
C GLU A 51 6.19 -8.31 13.12
N LEU A 52 6.91 -7.46 12.40
CA LEU A 52 8.37 -7.45 12.36
C LEU A 52 8.92 -6.19 13.01
N ASP A 53 9.98 -6.36 13.81
CA ASP A 53 10.86 -5.25 14.18
C ASP A 53 11.95 -5.10 13.12
N LEU A 54 11.92 -3.97 12.41
CA LEU A 54 12.88 -3.69 11.34
C LEU A 54 14.23 -3.22 11.89
N ARG A 55 14.32 -2.77 13.15
CA ARG A 55 15.57 -2.29 13.74
C ARG A 55 16.58 -3.41 13.97
N SER A 56 16.09 -4.58 14.34
CA SER A 56 16.91 -5.76 14.69
C SER A 56 17.12 -6.72 13.50
N ARG A 57 16.48 -6.46 12.36
CA ARG A 57 16.50 -7.37 11.21
C ARG A 57 17.60 -7.02 10.22
N ALA A 58 18.48 -7.96 9.93
CA ALA A 58 19.39 -7.85 8.79
C ALA A 58 18.64 -8.24 7.50
N VAL A 59 18.26 -7.27 6.68
CA VAL A 59 17.68 -7.52 5.35
C VAL A 59 18.82 -7.75 4.36
N ARG A 60 18.84 -8.93 3.73
CA ARG A 60 19.81 -9.26 2.68
C ARG A 60 19.34 -8.62 1.37
N SER A 61 20.12 -7.68 0.83
CA SER A 61 19.72 -6.85 -0.32
C SER A 61 20.81 -6.71 -1.40
N ALA A 62 21.77 -7.64 -1.47
CA ALA A 62 22.88 -7.53 -2.41
C ALA A 62 22.38 -7.33 -3.85
N GLY A 63 22.79 -6.24 -4.50
CA GLY A 63 22.41 -5.89 -5.86
C GLY A 63 21.19 -4.96 -5.97
N LEU A 64 20.57 -4.57 -4.85
CA LEU A 64 19.43 -3.65 -4.81
C LEU A 64 19.84 -2.19 -4.57
N GLU A 65 21.12 -1.94 -4.31
CA GLU A 65 21.66 -0.61 -4.02
C GLU A 65 21.38 0.41 -5.14
N PRO A 66 21.46 0.08 -6.44
CA PRO A 66 21.09 1.00 -7.51
C PRO A 66 19.62 1.43 -7.42
N LEU A 67 18.68 0.50 -7.18
CA LEU A 67 17.26 0.81 -7.05
C LEU A 67 16.99 1.70 -5.84
N LEU A 68 17.68 1.48 -4.72
CA LEU A 68 17.56 2.35 -3.55
C LEU A 68 18.10 3.75 -3.83
N SER A 69 19.23 3.86 -4.53
CA SER A 69 19.82 5.14 -4.91
C SER A 69 18.94 5.90 -5.90
N GLU A 70 18.38 5.20 -6.88
CA GLU A 70 17.46 5.77 -7.86
C GLU A 70 16.17 6.27 -7.23
N ASN A 71 15.78 5.74 -6.07
CA ASN A 71 14.57 6.10 -5.32
C ASN A 71 14.89 6.82 -3.99
N ALA A 72 16.04 7.47 -3.89
CA ALA A 72 16.47 8.18 -2.68
C ALA A 72 15.53 9.35 -2.31
N ASP A 73 14.94 10.01 -3.30
CA ASP A 73 13.94 11.06 -3.11
C ASP A 73 12.66 10.53 -2.45
N LEU A 74 12.18 9.35 -2.88
CA LEU A 74 11.04 8.67 -2.25
C LEU A 74 11.36 8.26 -0.82
N ILE A 75 12.56 7.72 -0.58
CA ILE A 75 13.03 7.34 0.76
C ILE A 75 13.10 8.57 1.69
N ASP A 76 13.64 9.70 1.21
CA ASP A 76 13.69 10.93 2.02
C ASP A 76 12.29 11.50 2.27
N ALA A 77 11.38 11.39 1.30
CA ALA A 77 9.99 11.80 1.46
C ALA A 77 9.27 11.02 2.57
N ILE A 78 9.45 9.69 2.60
CA ILE A 78 8.91 8.85 3.68
C ILE A 78 9.57 9.16 5.02
N ARG A 79 10.89 9.36 5.03
CA ARG A 79 11.65 9.63 6.25
C ARG A 79 11.30 10.99 6.87
N SER A 80 11.07 11.99 6.02
CA SER A 80 10.90 13.39 6.41
C SER A 80 9.66 14.03 5.75
N PRO A 81 8.44 13.52 6.01
CA PRO A 81 7.24 13.94 5.28
C PRO A 81 6.92 15.43 5.46
N ALA A 82 7.35 16.05 6.56
CA ALA A 82 7.20 17.49 6.79
C ALA A 82 7.94 18.38 5.76
N ARG A 83 8.96 17.85 5.07
CA ARG A 83 9.66 18.55 3.97
C ARG A 83 8.89 18.50 2.65
N TYR A 84 7.95 17.57 2.53
CA TYR A 84 7.18 17.28 1.32
C TYR A 84 5.68 17.37 1.62
N PRO A 85 5.14 18.57 1.92
CA PRO A 85 3.74 18.73 2.30
C PRO A 85 2.75 18.24 1.23
N GLN A 86 3.15 18.25 -0.04
CA GLN A 86 2.42 17.67 -1.17
C GLN A 86 2.40 16.13 -1.20
N ALA A 87 3.39 15.47 -0.59
CA ALA A 87 3.43 14.00 -0.50
C ALA A 87 2.39 13.43 0.47
N ALA A 88 1.60 14.30 1.13
CA ALA A 88 0.48 13.87 1.95
C ALA A 88 -0.70 13.32 1.11
N THR A 89 -0.77 13.62 -0.19
CA THR A 89 -1.81 13.08 -1.10
C THR A 89 -1.32 11.93 -1.97
N THR A 90 0.00 11.72 -2.08
CA THR A 90 0.59 10.74 -2.98
C THR A 90 1.94 10.23 -2.49
N GLY A 91 2.12 8.91 -2.47
CA GLY A 91 3.44 8.29 -2.30
C GLY A 91 3.64 7.48 -1.02
N ASN A 92 2.58 7.23 -0.26
CA ASN A 92 2.60 6.23 0.81
C ASN A 92 2.32 4.83 0.27
N GLU A 93 1.75 4.72 -0.93
CA GLU A 93 1.39 3.47 -1.60
C GLU A 93 2.37 3.16 -2.74
N ILE A 94 3.14 2.09 -2.56
CA ILE A 94 4.16 1.64 -3.49
C ILE A 94 3.87 0.20 -3.92
N LEU A 95 3.81 -0.04 -5.22
CA LEU A 95 3.73 -1.38 -5.79
C LEU A 95 5.10 -1.77 -6.36
N ILE A 96 5.67 -2.88 -5.89
CA ILE A 96 6.92 -3.42 -6.45
C ILE A 96 6.59 -4.58 -7.40
N LEU A 97 6.88 -4.37 -8.67
CA LEU A 97 6.67 -5.34 -9.73
C LEU A 97 7.96 -6.10 -10.03
N GLY A 98 7.85 -7.41 -10.25
CA GLY A 98 9.02 -8.21 -10.52
C GLY A 98 8.73 -9.68 -10.64
N VAL A 99 9.58 -10.38 -11.40
CA VAL A 99 9.48 -11.82 -11.56
C VAL A 99 9.54 -12.55 -10.21
N PRO A 100 8.97 -13.76 -10.10
CA PRO A 100 9.07 -14.57 -8.89
C PRO A 100 10.52 -14.68 -8.39
N MET A 101 10.71 -14.60 -7.07
CA MET A 101 12.02 -14.72 -6.42
C MET A 101 13.05 -13.63 -6.77
N SER A 102 12.67 -12.53 -7.42
CA SER A 102 13.56 -11.37 -7.70
C SER A 102 14.02 -10.58 -6.47
N GLY A 103 13.45 -10.85 -5.29
CA GLY A 103 13.80 -10.12 -4.06
C GLY A 103 12.92 -8.90 -3.75
N ARG A 104 11.74 -8.75 -4.37
CA ARG A 104 10.78 -7.65 -4.09
C ARG A 104 10.50 -7.43 -2.61
N LYS A 105 10.27 -8.50 -1.85
CA LYS A 105 10.08 -8.44 -0.39
C LYS A 105 11.32 -7.88 0.32
N SER A 106 12.53 -8.28 -0.11
CA SER A 106 13.76 -7.73 0.43
C SER A 106 13.91 -6.25 0.09
N LEU A 107 13.56 -5.84 -1.14
CA LEU A 107 13.56 -4.43 -1.53
C LEU A 107 12.58 -3.62 -0.66
N ALA A 108 11.34 -4.07 -0.50
CA ALA A 108 10.33 -3.40 0.33
C ALA A 108 10.82 -3.20 1.77
N LEU A 109 11.36 -4.26 2.39
CA LEU A 109 11.89 -4.19 3.74
C LEU A 109 13.12 -3.28 3.82
N ARG A 110 13.98 -3.28 2.81
CA ARG A 110 15.17 -2.44 2.79
C ARG A 110 14.82 -0.96 2.58
N LEU A 111 13.91 -0.65 1.68
CA LEU A 111 13.37 0.70 1.47
C LEU A 111 12.80 1.26 2.77
N ALA A 112 11.99 0.45 3.48
CA ALA A 112 11.45 0.83 4.78
C ALA A 112 12.55 1.07 5.83
N GLN A 113 13.58 0.22 5.89
CA GLN A 113 14.72 0.43 6.79
C GLN A 113 15.48 1.72 6.49
N GLU A 114 15.79 1.98 5.21
CA GLU A 114 16.44 3.22 4.79
C GLU A 114 15.55 4.44 5.09
N ALA A 115 14.24 4.32 4.94
CA ALA A 115 13.31 5.38 5.30
C ALA A 115 13.15 5.59 6.83
N GLY A 116 13.83 4.78 7.66
CA GLY A 116 13.77 4.88 9.12
C GLY A 116 12.50 4.27 9.73
N ILE A 117 11.75 3.47 8.97
CA ILE A 117 10.58 2.73 9.46
C ILE A 117 11.06 1.63 10.41
N GLN A 118 10.38 1.52 11.54
CA GLN A 118 10.85 0.69 12.65
C GLN A 118 10.08 -0.62 12.77
N ARG A 119 8.84 -0.65 12.28
CA ARG A 119 7.92 -1.77 12.41
C ARG A 119 7.30 -2.08 11.06
N ALA A 120 7.12 -3.35 10.77
CA ALA A 120 6.34 -3.79 9.62
C ALA A 120 5.24 -4.75 10.05
N LEU A 121 4.08 -4.60 9.46
CA LEU A 121 3.04 -5.61 9.44
C LEU A 121 3.05 -6.27 8.06
N VAL A 122 3.34 -7.56 8.00
CA VAL A 122 3.38 -8.33 6.75
C VAL A 122 2.13 -9.19 6.65
N LEU A 123 1.25 -8.88 5.71
CA LEU A 123 0.04 -9.62 5.41
C LEU A 123 0.32 -10.62 4.28
N HIS A 124 0.76 -11.84 4.63
CA HIS A 124 1.13 -12.87 3.65
C HIS A 124 -0.07 -13.46 2.90
N ASN A 125 -1.25 -13.43 3.51
CA ASN A 125 -2.48 -13.92 2.91
C ASN A 125 -3.57 -12.85 2.97
N ALA A 126 -3.55 -11.96 1.99
CA ALA A 126 -4.54 -10.89 1.82
C ALA A 126 -5.90 -11.37 1.28
N ALA A 127 -6.09 -12.68 1.07
CA ALA A 127 -7.42 -13.25 0.81
C ALA A 127 -8.18 -13.62 2.10
N ASN A 128 -7.56 -13.48 3.27
CA ASN A 128 -8.17 -13.78 4.56
C ASN A 128 -8.85 -12.52 5.14
N VAL A 129 -10.18 -12.49 5.14
CA VAL A 129 -11.03 -11.43 5.71
C VAL A 129 -10.69 -11.10 7.16
N ASP A 130 -10.47 -12.11 8.01
CA ASP A 130 -10.12 -11.87 9.41
C ASP A 130 -8.75 -11.18 9.54
N ALA A 131 -7.80 -11.50 8.65
CA ALA A 131 -6.49 -10.87 8.62
C ALA A 131 -6.57 -9.42 8.10
N LEU A 132 -7.41 -9.15 7.10
CA LEU A 132 -7.68 -7.79 6.61
C LEU A 132 -8.31 -6.92 7.70
N ALA A 133 -9.37 -7.42 8.35
CA ALA A 133 -10.05 -6.73 9.43
C ALA A 133 -9.10 -6.44 10.61
N TRP A 134 -8.30 -7.44 11.03
CA TRP A 134 -7.31 -7.25 12.08
C TRP A 134 -6.24 -6.22 11.70
N SER A 135 -5.76 -6.26 10.45
CA SER A 135 -4.75 -5.31 9.94
C SER A 135 -5.28 -3.88 9.96
N ARG A 136 -6.53 -3.67 9.52
CA ARG A 136 -7.20 -2.37 9.55
C ARG A 136 -7.33 -1.84 10.97
N ASP A 137 -7.80 -2.66 11.90
CA ASP A 137 -7.89 -2.32 13.32
C ASP A 137 -6.53 -1.97 13.91
N ARG A 138 -5.49 -2.70 13.53
CA ARG A 138 -4.13 -2.47 13.98
C ARG A 138 -3.62 -1.11 13.51
N ILE A 139 -3.81 -0.82 12.22
CA ILE A 139 -3.43 0.44 11.57
C ILE A 139 -4.04 1.65 12.27
N HIS A 140 -5.34 1.64 12.59
CA HIS A 140 -5.98 2.74 13.31
C HIS A 140 -5.44 3.00 14.73
N ARG A 141 -4.83 1.99 15.36
CA ARG A 141 -4.28 2.09 16.72
C ARG A 141 -2.82 2.54 16.75
N VAL A 142 -2.11 2.51 15.62
CA VAL A 142 -0.72 2.95 15.55
C VAL A 142 -0.65 4.47 15.73
N ARG A 143 0.16 4.93 16.69
CA ARG A 143 0.40 6.36 16.95
C ARG A 143 1.89 6.60 17.20
N GLY A 144 2.40 7.73 16.71
CA GLY A 144 3.73 8.26 17.05
C GLY A 144 4.92 7.54 16.44
N VAL A 145 4.72 6.46 15.68
CA VAL A 145 5.78 5.72 14.99
C VAL A 145 5.36 5.38 13.56
N THR A 146 6.33 5.40 12.63
CA THR A 146 6.10 5.02 11.24
C THR A 146 6.11 3.51 11.08
N TRP A 147 5.09 2.98 10.40
CA TRP A 147 4.91 1.55 10.13
C TRP A 147 4.91 1.27 8.63
N LEU A 148 5.36 0.08 8.27
CA LEU A 148 5.19 -0.51 6.94
C LEU A 148 4.01 -1.48 6.99
N LEU A 149 3.02 -1.33 6.11
CA LEU A 149 2.10 -2.40 5.73
C LEU A 149 2.65 -3.06 4.47
N LEU A 150 3.10 -4.31 4.56
CA LEU A 150 3.63 -5.06 3.43
C LEU A 150 2.64 -6.13 2.99
N ILE A 151 2.23 -6.11 1.72
CA ILE A 151 1.27 -7.05 1.13
C ILE A 151 1.93 -7.81 -0.04
N PRO A 152 2.51 -8.99 0.21
CA PRO A 152 3.19 -9.76 -0.84
C PRO A 152 2.23 -10.41 -1.85
N ASN A 153 2.68 -10.55 -3.10
CA ASN A 153 1.98 -11.21 -4.22
C ASN A 153 0.49 -10.82 -4.36
N LEU A 154 0.21 -9.52 -4.33
CA LEU A 154 -1.13 -8.97 -4.28
C LEU A 154 -1.95 -9.27 -5.54
N ASP A 155 -1.30 -9.34 -6.69
CA ASP A 155 -1.89 -9.77 -7.96
C ASP A 155 -2.58 -11.13 -7.88
N ARG A 156 -2.12 -12.03 -7.02
CA ARG A 156 -2.76 -13.35 -6.82
C ARG A 156 -4.11 -13.26 -6.13
N VAL A 157 -4.34 -12.22 -5.34
CA VAL A 157 -5.65 -11.97 -4.72
C VAL A 157 -6.61 -11.51 -5.80
N PHE A 158 -6.21 -10.50 -6.60
CA PHE A 158 -7.02 -10.00 -7.72
C PHE A 158 -7.29 -11.05 -8.81
N ALA A 159 -6.33 -11.95 -9.07
CA ALA A 159 -6.51 -13.01 -10.08
C ALA A 159 -7.39 -14.18 -9.62
N ARG A 160 -7.65 -14.30 -8.31
CA ARG A 160 -8.40 -15.42 -7.70
C ARG A 160 -9.70 -14.99 -7.03
N ALA A 161 -9.90 -13.70 -6.85
CA ALA A 161 -11.09 -13.17 -6.21
C ALA A 161 -12.27 -13.30 -7.17
N ASP A 162 -12.97 -14.43 -7.07
CA ASP A 162 -14.39 -14.51 -7.43
C ASP A 162 -15.26 -13.81 -6.34
N ASP A 163 -14.64 -13.32 -5.27
CA ASP A 163 -15.27 -12.73 -4.09
C ASP A 163 -14.96 -11.22 -4.02
N ASP A 164 -15.92 -10.42 -4.50
CA ASP A 164 -15.88 -8.95 -4.49
C ASP A 164 -15.70 -8.39 -3.07
N GLU A 165 -16.10 -9.12 -2.01
CA GLU A 165 -15.97 -8.66 -0.63
C GLU A 165 -14.50 -8.56 -0.21
N VAL A 166 -13.68 -9.55 -0.57
CA VAL A 166 -12.26 -9.57 -0.24
C VAL A 166 -11.53 -8.40 -0.89
N VAL A 167 -11.86 -8.13 -2.16
CA VAL A 167 -11.27 -7.00 -2.91
C VAL A 167 -11.67 -5.69 -2.25
N ALA A 168 -12.97 -5.48 -1.99
CA ALA A 168 -13.45 -4.25 -1.35
C ALA A 168 -12.81 -4.01 0.03
N GLN A 169 -12.65 -5.06 0.84
CA GLN A 169 -11.98 -4.94 2.14
C GLN A 169 -10.49 -4.62 2.03
N LEU A 170 -9.82 -5.18 1.01
CA LEU A 170 -8.42 -4.88 0.73
C LEU A 170 -8.24 -3.43 0.25
N GLU A 171 -9.10 -2.95 -0.64
CA GLU A 171 -9.11 -1.55 -1.08
C GLU A 171 -9.27 -0.61 0.11
N ALA A 172 -10.28 -0.86 0.95
CA ALA A 172 -10.51 -0.08 2.15
C ALA A 172 -9.34 -0.13 3.14
N LEU A 173 -8.61 -1.25 3.22
CA LEU A 173 -7.40 -1.35 4.03
C LEU A 173 -6.26 -0.48 3.47
N VAL A 174 -6.04 -0.52 2.15
CA VAL A 174 -5.00 0.29 1.49
C VAL A 174 -5.34 1.77 1.63
N GLU A 175 -6.57 2.18 1.34
CA GLU A 175 -7.03 3.56 1.46
C GLU A 175 -6.87 4.09 2.90
N ALA A 176 -7.39 3.36 3.90
CA ALA A 176 -7.28 3.75 5.30
C ALA A 176 -5.84 3.79 5.82
N ALA A 177 -4.93 3.04 5.20
CA ALA A 177 -3.50 3.07 5.50
C ALA A 177 -2.81 4.26 4.84
N SER A 178 -3.10 4.52 3.57
CA SER A 178 -2.54 5.63 2.79
C SER A 178 -2.91 7.01 3.34
N GLU A 179 -4.12 7.17 3.89
CA GLU A 179 -4.55 8.40 4.59
C GLU A 179 -3.70 8.71 5.83
N GLN A 180 -3.03 7.71 6.41
CA GLN A 180 -2.20 7.89 7.60
C GLN A 180 -0.76 8.22 7.23
N ARG A 181 -0.33 9.44 7.55
CA ARG A 181 1.04 9.92 7.32
C ARG A 181 2.15 9.09 7.97
N ASN A 182 1.81 8.25 8.95
CA ASN A 182 2.74 7.38 9.65
C ASN A 182 2.67 5.92 9.17
N ILE A 183 2.02 5.64 8.04
CA ILE A 183 1.94 4.31 7.45
C ILE A 183 2.34 4.38 5.99
N VAL A 184 3.25 3.49 5.61
CA VAL A 184 3.62 3.27 4.22
C VAL A 184 3.10 1.90 3.82
N VAL A 185 2.35 1.84 2.74
CA VAL A 185 1.86 0.61 2.14
C VAL A 185 2.80 0.21 1.02
N ILE A 186 3.38 -0.97 1.10
CA ILE A 186 4.13 -1.56 0.00
C ILE A 186 3.47 -2.88 -0.38
N ALA A 187 3.00 -2.99 -1.61
CA ALA A 187 2.58 -4.26 -2.18
C ALA A 187 3.63 -4.80 -3.15
N THR A 188 3.55 -6.09 -3.46
CA THR A 188 4.38 -6.70 -4.51
C THR A 188 3.51 -7.50 -5.46
N ALA A 189 3.79 -7.49 -6.76
CA ALA A 189 3.05 -8.27 -7.76
C ALA A 189 3.96 -8.84 -8.86
N ASP A 190 3.62 -10.01 -9.40
CA ASP A 190 4.36 -10.67 -10.48
C ASP A 190 4.02 -10.01 -11.82
N SER A 191 2.77 -9.57 -11.98
CA SER A 191 2.27 -8.90 -13.18
C SER A 191 1.33 -7.75 -12.83
N LEU A 192 1.19 -6.81 -13.76
CA LEU A 192 0.21 -5.72 -13.67
C LEU A 192 -0.50 -5.56 -15.00
N VAL A 193 -1.83 -5.44 -14.95
CA VAL A 193 -2.64 -5.05 -16.09
C VAL A 193 -2.88 -3.53 -16.00
N PRO A 194 -2.54 -2.75 -17.04
CA PRO A 194 -2.82 -1.31 -17.05
C PRO A 194 -4.29 -1.00 -16.81
N ASP A 195 -4.57 0.08 -16.08
CA ASP A 195 -5.92 0.55 -15.74
C ASP A 195 -6.78 -0.46 -14.95
N SER A 196 -6.16 -1.53 -14.43
CA SER A 196 -6.83 -2.47 -13.53
C SER A 196 -7.00 -1.87 -12.13
N THR A 197 -7.90 -2.45 -11.33
CA THR A 197 -8.07 -2.09 -9.93
C THR A 197 -6.75 -2.09 -9.15
N LEU A 198 -5.92 -3.13 -9.33
CA LEU A 198 -4.61 -3.22 -8.69
C LEU A 198 -3.69 -2.05 -9.09
N ASP A 199 -3.72 -1.63 -10.35
CA ASP A 199 -2.90 -0.54 -10.84
C ASP A 199 -3.34 0.83 -10.29
N ASN A 200 -4.65 1.02 -10.17
CA ASN A 200 -5.24 2.26 -9.67
C ASN A 200 -5.08 2.42 -8.14
N LEU A 201 -4.82 1.33 -7.41
CA LEU A 201 -4.61 1.36 -5.95
C LEU A 201 -3.25 1.92 -5.52
N PHE A 202 -2.27 2.00 -6.44
CA PHE A 202 -0.91 2.41 -6.10
C PHE A 202 -0.41 3.50 -7.03
N GLY A 203 -0.15 4.70 -6.50
CA GLY A 203 0.38 5.81 -7.29
C GLY A 203 1.83 5.61 -7.74
N ILE A 204 2.63 4.85 -6.97
CA ILE A 204 4.03 4.57 -7.28
C ILE A 204 4.22 3.09 -7.60
N LYS A 205 4.89 2.81 -8.71
CA LYS A 205 5.27 1.48 -9.19
C LYS A 205 6.79 1.41 -9.36
N LEU A 206 7.43 0.45 -8.70
CA LEU A 206 8.86 0.19 -8.82
C LEU A 206 9.07 -1.13 -9.57
N LEU A 207 9.83 -1.08 -10.65
CA LEU A 207 10.16 -2.25 -11.47
C LEU A 207 11.46 -2.89 -11.00
N MET A 208 11.41 -4.20 -10.74
CA MET A 208 12.63 -4.99 -10.52
C MET A 208 13.35 -5.21 -11.86
N PRO A 209 14.69 -5.30 -11.86
CA PRO A 209 15.44 -5.69 -13.04
C PRO A 209 14.95 -7.01 -13.65
N GLY A 210 14.83 -7.04 -14.98
CA GLY A 210 14.33 -8.22 -15.72
C GLY A 210 12.80 -8.37 -15.76
N THR A 211 12.05 -7.39 -15.24
CA THR A 211 10.58 -7.35 -15.39
C THR A 211 10.24 -6.93 -16.81
N ALA A 212 9.40 -7.71 -17.50
CA ALA A 212 8.99 -7.39 -18.86
C ALA A 212 8.23 -6.05 -18.89
N SER A 213 8.45 -5.27 -19.96
CA SER A 213 7.68 -4.05 -20.20
C SER A 213 6.19 -4.40 -20.27
N VAL A 214 5.40 -3.70 -19.46
CA VAL A 214 3.94 -3.79 -19.55
C VAL A 214 3.49 -3.08 -20.84
N LEU A 215 2.41 -3.59 -21.45
CA LEU A 215 1.87 -3.04 -22.70
C LEU A 215 1.56 -1.54 -22.55
N PRO A 216 1.81 -0.72 -23.59
CA PRO A 216 1.51 0.70 -23.55
C PRO A 216 0.01 0.94 -23.42
N ARG A 217 -0.36 1.94 -22.61
CA ARG A 217 -1.75 2.39 -22.42
C ARG A 217 -2.26 3.13 -23.65
N THR A 218 -3.58 3.25 -23.73
CA THR A 218 -4.24 4.11 -24.71
C THR A 218 -4.63 5.44 -24.04
N PRO A 219 -3.95 6.56 -24.36
CA PRO A 219 -4.29 7.86 -23.80
C PRO A 219 -5.66 8.36 -24.29
N PRO A 220 -6.28 9.33 -23.59
CA PRO A 220 -7.59 9.88 -23.97
C PRO A 220 -7.53 10.53 -25.34
N ARG A 221 -8.51 10.19 -26.21
CA ARG A 221 -8.52 10.64 -27.61
C ARG A 221 -9.56 11.72 -27.92
N SER A 222 -10.56 11.94 -27.07
CA SER A 222 -11.58 12.97 -27.33
C SER A 222 -11.07 14.36 -26.97
N ALA A 223 -11.51 15.37 -27.73
CA ALA A 223 -11.12 16.76 -27.49
C ALA A 223 -11.51 17.25 -26.09
N ASP A 224 -12.70 16.88 -25.61
CA ASP A 224 -13.18 17.24 -24.27
C ASP A 224 -12.34 16.61 -23.16
N ALA A 225 -11.96 15.34 -23.31
CA ALA A 225 -11.10 14.66 -22.35
C ALA A 225 -9.72 15.30 -22.31
N LEU A 226 -9.12 15.61 -23.47
CA LEU A 226 -7.83 16.29 -23.56
C LEU A 226 -7.88 17.70 -22.95
N ALA A 227 -8.95 18.46 -23.17
CA ALA A 227 -9.14 19.77 -22.57
C ALA A 227 -9.23 19.68 -21.04
N TYR A 228 -9.98 18.70 -20.52
CA TYR A 228 -10.08 18.44 -19.10
C TYR A 228 -8.73 18.03 -18.48
N HIS A 229 -8.02 17.09 -19.10
CA HIS A 229 -6.70 16.63 -18.60
C HIS A 229 -5.67 17.76 -18.65
N ARG A 230 -5.69 18.60 -19.68
CA ARG A 230 -4.85 19.80 -19.76
C ARG A 230 -5.13 20.75 -18.61
N ALA A 231 -6.40 21.03 -18.29
CA ALA A 231 -6.76 21.89 -17.16
C ALA A 231 -6.24 21.33 -15.82
N VAL A 232 -6.31 20.01 -15.63
CA VAL A 232 -5.74 19.33 -14.45
C VAL A 232 -4.22 19.47 -14.43
N ALA A 233 -3.53 19.22 -15.54
CA ALA A 233 -2.08 19.37 -15.64
C ALA A 233 -1.64 20.82 -15.35
N GLU A 234 -2.33 21.80 -15.90
CA GLU A 234 -2.06 23.21 -15.64
C GLU A 234 -2.25 23.58 -14.17
N HIS A 235 -3.26 22.99 -13.51
CA HIS A 235 -3.48 23.17 -12.08
C HIS A 235 -2.29 22.66 -11.25
N TYR A 236 -1.82 21.44 -11.48
CA TYR A 236 -0.69 20.88 -10.71
C TYR A 236 0.65 21.55 -11.06
N VAL A 237 0.89 21.90 -12.32
CA VAL A 237 2.11 22.63 -12.72
C VAL A 237 2.18 24.02 -12.10
N LYS A 238 1.03 24.68 -11.88
CA LYS A 238 1.00 25.96 -11.17
C LYS A 238 1.63 25.85 -9.76
N ARG A 239 1.46 24.70 -9.09
CA ARG A 239 2.01 24.44 -7.75
C ARG A 239 3.54 24.42 -7.76
N PHE A 240 4.20 24.13 -8.88
CA PHE A 240 5.67 24.22 -8.96
C PHE A 240 6.17 25.63 -8.61
N GLY A 241 5.49 26.66 -9.11
CA GLY A 241 5.80 28.06 -8.78
C GLY A 241 5.59 28.39 -7.30
N GLU A 242 4.52 27.86 -6.69
CA GLU A 242 4.22 28.02 -5.26
C GLU A 242 5.34 27.45 -4.37
N HIS A 243 6.05 26.43 -4.86
CA HIS A 243 7.18 25.78 -4.19
C HIS A 243 8.56 26.29 -4.65
N GLN A 244 8.60 27.36 -5.45
CA GLN A 244 9.82 27.93 -6.02
C GLN A 244 10.60 26.92 -6.87
N VAL A 245 9.89 26.01 -7.53
CA VAL A 245 10.43 25.06 -8.50
C VAL A 245 10.25 25.60 -9.90
N GLN A 246 11.30 25.55 -10.69
CA GLN A 246 11.30 26.03 -12.08
C GLN A 246 11.63 24.88 -13.04
N PHE A 247 11.25 25.02 -14.30
CA PHE A 247 11.78 24.14 -15.33
C PHE A 247 13.23 24.55 -15.61
N SER A 248 14.11 23.56 -15.76
CA SER A 248 15.53 23.81 -16.03
C SER A 248 15.76 24.44 -17.41
N GLY A 249 14.84 24.25 -18.37
CA GLY A 249 15.03 24.63 -19.77
C GLY A 249 16.04 23.77 -20.54
N ILE A 250 16.69 22.82 -19.85
CA ILE A 250 17.62 21.86 -20.45
C ILE A 250 16.81 20.88 -21.31
N ASP A 251 17.38 20.48 -22.44
CA ASP A 251 16.74 19.62 -23.46
C ASP A 251 15.41 20.18 -24.01
N GLY A 252 15.20 21.49 -23.91
CA GLY A 252 13.96 22.14 -24.34
C GLY A 252 12.76 21.85 -23.43
N LEU A 253 13.00 21.35 -22.21
CA LEU A 253 11.92 21.14 -21.25
C LEU A 253 11.47 22.48 -20.64
N ASP A 254 10.39 23.00 -21.19
CA ASP A 254 9.59 24.08 -20.60
C ASP A 254 8.23 23.57 -20.10
N ARG A 255 7.40 24.50 -19.62
CA ARG A 255 6.06 24.20 -19.10
C ARG A 255 5.16 23.52 -20.14
N ASP A 256 5.14 24.02 -21.37
CA ASP A 256 4.23 23.54 -22.40
C ASP A 256 4.72 22.21 -22.97
N ALA A 257 6.03 22.04 -23.11
CA ALA A 257 6.68 20.78 -23.45
C ALA A 257 6.38 19.69 -22.41
N PHE A 258 6.48 20.03 -21.11
CA PHE A 258 6.12 19.12 -20.02
C PHE A 258 4.66 18.68 -20.09
N ILE A 259 3.72 19.63 -20.20
CA ILE A 259 2.28 19.31 -20.27
C ILE A 259 1.98 18.48 -21.52
N THR A 260 2.54 18.84 -22.67
CA THR A 260 2.33 18.08 -23.92
C THR A 260 2.83 16.65 -23.80
N ARG A 261 4.02 16.46 -23.22
CA ARG A 261 4.58 15.14 -22.98
C ARG A 261 3.71 14.33 -22.01
N LEU A 262 3.27 14.94 -20.92
CA LEU A 262 2.40 14.30 -19.93
C LEU A 262 1.11 13.79 -20.58
N LEU A 263 0.39 14.65 -21.30
CA LEU A 263 -0.89 14.34 -21.96
C LEU A 263 -0.76 13.30 -23.07
N SER A 264 0.44 13.08 -23.61
CA SER A 264 0.68 12.03 -24.61
C SER A 264 0.78 10.62 -24.01
N LEU A 265 0.95 10.51 -22.69
CA LEU A 265 1.24 9.25 -22.00
C LEU A 265 0.19 8.87 -20.95
N VAL A 266 -0.40 9.85 -20.26
CA VAL A 266 -1.37 9.60 -19.18
C VAL A 266 -2.75 9.24 -19.73
N SER A 267 -3.43 8.34 -19.02
CA SER A 267 -4.78 7.86 -19.34
C SER A 267 -5.84 8.45 -18.43
N ASN A 268 -5.47 8.97 -17.25
CA ASN A 268 -6.41 9.53 -16.28
C ASN A 268 -5.82 10.74 -15.50
N PRO A 269 -6.68 11.52 -14.80
CA PRO A 269 -6.24 12.69 -14.03
C PRO A 269 -5.42 12.38 -12.77
N ALA A 270 -5.58 11.20 -12.17
CA ALA A 270 -4.85 10.83 -10.96
C ALA A 270 -3.35 10.66 -11.28
N GLU A 271 -3.02 10.05 -12.42
CA GLU A 271 -1.63 9.94 -12.90
C GLU A 271 -0.97 11.32 -13.10
N ILE A 272 -1.72 12.32 -13.55
CA ILE A 272 -1.24 13.69 -13.71
C ILE A 272 -0.82 14.27 -12.35
N GLU A 273 -1.63 14.06 -11.31
CA GLU A 273 -1.29 14.43 -9.94
C GLU A 273 -0.01 13.71 -9.49
N ASP A 274 0.03 12.39 -9.61
CA ASP A 274 1.14 11.55 -9.15
C ASP A 274 2.48 11.98 -9.79
N ILE A 275 2.50 12.14 -11.12
CA ILE A 275 3.70 12.52 -11.87
C ILE A 275 4.17 13.92 -11.47
N CYS A 276 3.24 14.88 -11.34
CA CYS A 276 3.58 16.23 -10.91
C CYS A 276 4.11 16.26 -9.48
N THR A 277 3.48 15.51 -8.56
CA THR A 277 3.92 15.39 -7.17
C THR A 277 5.31 14.75 -7.07
N LEU A 278 5.58 13.69 -7.83
CA LEU A 278 6.89 13.05 -7.91
C LEU A 278 7.97 14.01 -8.45
N CYS A 279 7.68 14.75 -9.52
CA CYS A 279 8.60 15.75 -10.05
C CYS A 279 8.94 16.84 -9.01
N LEU A 280 7.91 17.33 -8.31
CA LEU A 280 8.05 18.33 -7.26
C LEU A 280 8.89 17.79 -6.09
N ASN A 281 8.63 16.56 -5.63
CA ASN A 281 9.40 15.90 -4.58
C ASN A 281 10.87 15.76 -4.98
N ALA A 282 11.16 15.31 -6.20
CA ALA A 282 12.53 15.16 -6.69
C ALA A 282 13.28 16.51 -6.75
N ALA A 283 12.61 17.59 -7.18
CA ALA A 283 13.21 18.93 -7.20
C ALA A 283 13.50 19.47 -5.78
N ILE A 284 12.60 19.23 -4.82
CA ILE A 284 12.80 19.60 -3.41
C ILE A 284 13.95 18.78 -2.80
N PHE A 285 13.95 17.47 -3.02
CA PHE A 285 15.03 16.57 -2.60
C PHE A 285 16.39 17.08 -3.09
N ARG A 286 16.51 17.34 -4.40
CA ARG A 286 17.74 17.87 -5.00
C ARG A 286 18.22 19.15 -4.32
N SER A 287 17.30 20.04 -3.93
CA SER A 287 17.65 21.28 -3.23
C SER A 287 18.19 21.07 -1.82
N HIS A 288 17.69 20.07 -1.11
CA HIS A 288 18.22 19.69 0.20
C HIS A 288 19.59 19.01 0.11
N HIS A 289 19.95 18.52 -1.08
CA HIS A 289 21.23 17.86 -1.37
C HIS A 289 22.17 18.72 -2.23
N GLY A 290 22.03 20.05 -2.17
CA GLY A 290 23.00 21.00 -2.74
C GLY A 290 22.80 21.35 -4.22
N GLY A 291 21.70 20.89 -4.84
CA GLY A 291 21.34 21.29 -6.20
C GLY A 291 20.29 22.41 -6.24
N HIS A 292 19.86 22.78 -7.45
CA HIS A 292 18.80 23.74 -7.66
C HIS A 292 17.42 23.08 -7.67
N ARG A 293 16.38 23.86 -7.31
CA ARG A 293 14.97 23.47 -7.39
C ARG A 293 14.47 23.54 -8.83
N THR A 294 14.98 22.65 -9.67
CA THR A 294 14.65 22.60 -11.08
C THR A 294 14.14 21.23 -11.50
N ILE A 295 13.15 21.21 -12.39
CA ILE A 295 12.67 20.02 -13.09
C ILE A 295 13.42 19.91 -14.42
N ASP A 296 14.09 18.79 -14.63
CA ASP A 296 14.76 18.41 -15.87
C ASP A 296 14.12 17.14 -16.46
N THR A 297 14.54 16.80 -17.67
CA THR A 297 14.07 15.61 -18.41
C THR A 297 14.24 14.34 -17.58
N GLY A 298 15.38 14.18 -16.90
CA GLY A 298 15.64 13.03 -16.04
C GLY A 298 14.70 12.90 -14.85
N ILE A 299 14.27 14.01 -14.23
CA ILE A 299 13.22 13.99 -13.19
C ILE A 299 11.88 13.55 -13.77
N VAL A 300 11.52 14.08 -14.94
CA VAL A 300 10.26 13.74 -15.62
C VAL A 300 10.24 12.26 -16.03
N ASP A 301 11.33 11.75 -16.59
CA ASP A 301 11.46 10.36 -17.01
C ASP A 301 11.31 9.40 -15.84
N ARG A 302 11.95 9.70 -14.71
CA ARG A 302 11.81 8.91 -13.49
C ARG A 302 10.40 8.96 -12.94
N ALA A 303 9.76 10.13 -12.92
CA ALA A 303 8.38 10.25 -12.46
C ALA A 303 7.42 9.44 -13.36
N LEU A 304 7.57 9.54 -14.67
CA LEU A 304 6.81 8.76 -15.64
C LEU A 304 7.03 7.26 -15.46
N ALA A 305 8.27 6.80 -15.34
CA ALA A 305 8.59 5.38 -15.15
C ALA A 305 8.05 4.81 -13.83
N ARG A 306 7.87 5.66 -12.81
CA ARG A 306 7.30 5.28 -11.51
C ARG A 306 5.78 5.29 -11.50
N THR A 307 5.11 6.13 -12.28
CA THR A 307 3.63 6.15 -12.30
C THR A 307 3.05 5.26 -13.40
N LEU A 308 3.72 5.20 -14.55
CA LEU A 308 3.28 4.51 -15.76
C LEU A 308 4.16 3.29 -16.04
N VAL A 309 3.64 2.11 -15.74
CA VAL A 309 4.36 0.86 -16.02
C VAL A 309 4.40 0.63 -17.53
N GLY A 310 5.60 0.54 -18.11
CA GLY A 310 5.81 0.34 -19.55
C GLY A 310 6.45 1.54 -20.29
N VAL A 311 6.65 2.67 -19.61
CA VAL A 311 7.48 3.77 -20.13
C VAL A 311 8.92 3.48 -19.74
N SER A 312 9.64 2.69 -20.54
CA SER A 312 11.11 2.70 -20.43
C SER A 312 11.59 4.10 -20.77
N ALA A 313 12.55 4.62 -20.00
CA ALA A 313 13.26 5.85 -20.35
C ALA A 313 13.66 5.73 -21.82
N MET A 314 13.14 6.63 -22.67
CA MET A 314 13.39 6.61 -24.10
C MET A 314 14.91 6.63 -24.30
N GLU A 315 15.46 5.54 -24.86
CA GLU A 315 16.77 5.55 -25.51
C GLU A 315 16.73 6.45 -26.76
#